data_AF-A0A378PYD6-F1
#
_entry.id   AF-A0A378PYD6-F1
#
_cell.length_a   1.000
_cell.length_b   1.000
_cell.length_c   1.000
_cell.angle_alpha   90.00
_cell.angle_beta   90.00
_cell.angle_gamma   90.00
#
_symmetry.space_group_name_H-M   'P 1'
#
loop_
_entity.id
_entity.type
_entity.pdbx_description
1 polymer ?
#
loop_
_entity_poly.entity_id
_entity_poly.type
_entity_poly.pdbx_seq_one_letter_code
_entity_poly.pdbx_strand_id
1 'polypeptide(L)'
;MANPIVSRTELLAGDVPMTVNGVVKKTALLLGISAVSGFGMFFFALMSGMSSGVLMGLAVVAMLVTMGLGLATAFKPHLAKTLAVPYALLEGVFIGVASAFAFYKAPSVPLLALSATFVTGAVMLTLYTTGIIKVTEKFRSLVVSASIAIMIVYAIQWIMSLVFGSSIPHLFGGGMIAIGFSVFTTLIASFFLLIDFKNIEDGAMYV
;
A
#
# COMPACT_ATOMS: atom_id res chain seq x y z
N MET A 1 -7.50 -42.82 -28.70
CA MET A 1 -8.68 -41.96 -28.45
C MET A 1 -8.37 -41.14 -27.21
N ALA A 2 -8.20 -39.81 -27.33
CA ALA A 2 -7.83 -38.96 -26.21
C ALA A 2 -8.97 -38.90 -25.18
N ASN A 3 -8.65 -39.05 -23.89
CA ASN A 3 -9.61 -39.10 -22.80
C ASN A 3 -10.29 -37.73 -22.60
N PRO A 4 -11.63 -37.59 -22.75
CA PRO A 4 -12.34 -36.31 -22.71
C PRO A 4 -12.34 -35.61 -21.34
N ILE A 5 -11.77 -36.23 -20.31
CA ILE A 5 -11.61 -35.64 -18.96
C ILE A 5 -10.41 -34.69 -18.91
N VAL A 6 -9.34 -34.96 -19.67
CA VAL A 6 -8.10 -34.16 -19.65
C VAL A 6 -8.20 -32.90 -20.50
N SER A 7 -9.08 -32.89 -21.51
CA SER A 7 -9.29 -31.71 -22.37
C SER A 7 -10.13 -30.61 -21.70
N ARG A 8 -10.89 -30.92 -20.63
CA ARG A 8 -11.69 -29.91 -19.91
C ARG A 8 -10.89 -29.12 -18.87
N THR A 9 -9.75 -29.64 -18.43
CA THR A 9 -8.84 -28.93 -17.52
C THR A 9 -8.04 -27.84 -18.22
N GLU A 10 -7.79 -27.98 -19.53
CA GLU A 10 -7.12 -26.94 -20.33
C GLU A 10 -8.05 -25.77 -20.68
N LEU A 11 -9.38 -25.99 -20.75
CA LEU A 11 -10.34 -24.97 -21.18
C LEU A 11 -10.82 -24.02 -20.07
N LEU A 12 -10.36 -24.20 -18.83
CA LEU A 12 -10.74 -23.37 -17.66
C LEU A 12 -9.55 -22.66 -16.99
N ALA A 13 -8.33 -22.90 -17.44
CA ALA A 13 -7.19 -22.03 -17.14
C ALA A 13 -7.30 -20.81 -18.06
N GLY A 14 -7.32 -19.60 -17.50
CA GLY A 14 -7.26 -18.39 -18.33
C GLY A 14 -6.06 -18.45 -19.27
N ASP A 15 -6.32 -18.32 -20.56
CA ASP A 15 -5.50 -18.65 -21.74
C ASP A 15 -4.16 -17.87 -21.88
N VAL A 16 -3.68 -17.21 -20.83
CA VAL A 16 -2.42 -16.46 -20.84
C VAL A 16 -1.67 -16.71 -19.52
N PRO A 17 -0.48 -17.32 -19.56
CA PRO A 17 0.35 -17.50 -18.37
C PRO A 17 0.72 -16.14 -17.76
N MET A 18 0.98 -16.13 -16.44
CA MET A 18 1.36 -14.91 -15.74
C MET A 18 2.67 -14.35 -16.31
N THR A 19 2.66 -13.09 -16.75
CA THR A 19 3.88 -12.41 -17.22
C THR A 19 4.24 -11.25 -16.31
N VAL A 20 5.53 -11.09 -16.02
CA VAL A 20 6.06 -9.97 -15.21
C VAL A 20 5.63 -8.63 -15.83
N ASN A 21 5.78 -8.49 -17.16
CA ASN A 21 5.34 -7.30 -17.89
C ASN A 21 3.82 -7.04 -17.78
N GLY A 22 3.01 -8.09 -17.75
CA GLY A 22 1.57 -7.98 -17.56
C GLY A 22 1.21 -7.48 -16.16
N VAL A 23 1.89 -8.01 -15.13
CA VAL A 23 1.66 -7.59 -13.74
C VAL A 23 2.11 -6.14 -13.52
N VAL A 24 3.28 -5.77 -14.02
CA VAL A 24 3.80 -4.39 -13.97
C VAL A 24 2.79 -3.39 -14.54
N LYS A 25 2.23 -3.65 -15.73
CA LYS A 25 1.24 -2.77 -16.36
C LYS A 25 -0.03 -2.66 -15.53
N LYS A 26 -0.51 -3.77 -14.95
CA LYS A 26 -1.69 -3.78 -14.07
C LYS A 26 -1.43 -3.01 -12.79
N THR A 27 -0.27 -3.19 -12.16
CA THR A 27 0.11 -2.44 -10.95
C THR A 27 0.22 -0.94 -11.23
N ALA A 28 0.86 -0.54 -12.33
CA ALA A 28 0.92 0.86 -12.74
C ALA A 28 -0.47 1.48 -12.93
N LEU A 29 -1.38 0.75 -13.59
CA LEU A 29 -2.75 1.18 -13.80
C LEU A 29 -3.52 1.30 -12.47
N LEU A 30 -3.42 0.31 -11.59
CA LEU A 30 -4.11 0.34 -10.29
C LEU A 30 -3.56 1.45 -9.38
N LEU A 31 -2.24 1.68 -9.39
CA LEU A 31 -1.60 2.78 -8.70
C LEU A 31 -2.09 4.14 -9.23
N GLY A 32 -2.23 4.27 -10.56
CA GLY A 32 -2.79 5.46 -11.19
C GLY A 32 -4.26 5.69 -10.82
N ILE A 33 -5.08 4.64 -10.80
CA ILE A 33 -6.49 4.73 -10.37
C ILE A 33 -6.59 5.19 -8.91
N SER A 34 -5.79 4.60 -8.03
CA SER A 34 -5.73 4.98 -6.61
C SER A 34 -5.24 6.42 -6.42
N ALA A 35 -4.25 6.86 -7.21
CA ALA A 35 -3.76 8.23 -7.20
C ALA A 35 -4.87 9.22 -7.60
N VAL A 36 -5.55 8.97 -8.71
CA VAL A 36 -6.62 9.84 -9.21
C VAL A 36 -7.77 9.91 -8.20
N SER A 37 -8.21 8.77 -7.64
CA SER A 37 -9.28 8.79 -6.64
C SER A 37 -8.84 9.45 -5.32
N GLY A 38 -7.59 9.27 -4.90
CA GLY A 38 -7.06 9.88 -3.68
C GLY A 38 -6.87 11.39 -3.77
N PHE A 39 -6.24 11.89 -4.84
CA PHE A 39 -6.16 13.33 -5.09
C PHE A 39 -7.54 13.93 -5.33
N GLY A 40 -8.40 13.26 -6.10
CA GLY A 40 -9.77 13.69 -6.35
C GLY A 40 -10.55 13.86 -5.06
N MET A 41 -10.50 12.87 -4.16
CA MET A 41 -11.17 12.93 -2.87
C MET A 41 -10.57 13.99 -1.94
N PHE A 42 -9.23 14.13 -1.92
CA PHE A 42 -8.55 15.15 -1.12
C PHE A 42 -8.99 16.57 -1.50
N PHE A 43 -8.95 16.91 -2.78
CA PHE A 43 -9.38 18.23 -3.27
C PHE A 43 -10.89 18.43 -3.14
N PHE A 44 -11.69 17.41 -3.42
CA PHE A 44 -13.14 17.48 -3.23
C PHE A 44 -13.50 17.80 -1.77
N ALA A 45 -12.90 17.09 -0.81
CA ALA A 45 -13.12 17.33 0.61
C ALA A 45 -12.78 18.77 1.04
N LEU A 46 -11.68 19.31 0.51
CA LEU A 46 -11.24 20.68 0.81
C LEU A 46 -12.14 21.73 0.16
N MET A 47 -12.52 21.56 -1.11
CA MET A 47 -13.39 22.50 -1.84
C MET A 47 -14.82 22.51 -1.30
N SER A 48 -15.34 21.36 -0.89
CA SER A 48 -16.68 21.24 -0.31
C SER A 48 -16.75 21.71 1.15
N GLY A 49 -15.62 22.07 1.78
CA GLY A 49 -15.59 22.53 3.16
C GLY A 49 -16.13 21.50 4.16
N MET A 50 -15.89 20.21 3.90
CA MET A 50 -16.46 19.13 4.70
C MET A 50 -15.98 19.20 6.15
N SER A 51 -16.91 19.14 7.12
CA SER A 51 -16.54 19.22 8.52
C SER A 51 -15.67 18.04 8.96
N SER A 52 -14.81 18.27 9.96
CA SER A 52 -13.90 17.27 10.50
C SER A 52 -14.62 15.98 10.95
N GLY A 53 -15.83 16.10 11.51
CA GLY A 53 -16.63 14.94 11.92
C GLY A 53 -17.07 14.06 10.75
N VAL A 54 -17.45 14.67 9.62
CA VAL A 54 -17.83 13.92 8.41
C VAL A 54 -16.62 13.23 7.80
N LEU A 55 -15.47 13.91 7.74
CA LEU A 55 -14.24 13.31 7.22
C LEU A 55 -13.75 12.14 8.07
N MET A 56 -13.84 12.26 9.40
CA MET A 56 -13.48 11.15 10.28
C MET A 56 -14.44 9.95 10.09
N GLY A 57 -15.74 10.19 9.98
CA GLY A 57 -16.71 9.15 9.67
C GLY A 57 -16.43 8.46 8.32
N LEU A 58 -16.17 9.24 7.28
CA LEU A 58 -15.80 8.72 5.96
C LEU A 58 -14.47 7.96 5.99
N ALA A 59 -13.46 8.44 6.71
CA ALA A 59 -12.18 7.76 6.84
C ALA A 59 -12.35 6.38 7.47
N VAL A 60 -13.13 6.27 8.55
CA VAL A 60 -13.39 4.99 9.22
C VAL A 60 -14.16 4.04 8.31
N VAL A 61 -15.22 4.51 7.64
CA VAL A 61 -16.00 3.68 6.71
C VAL A 61 -15.12 3.23 5.55
N ALA A 62 -14.37 4.14 4.93
CA ALA A 62 -13.47 3.83 3.82
C ALA A 62 -12.39 2.82 4.25
N MET A 63 -11.80 2.98 5.44
CA MET A 63 -10.83 2.04 6.02
C MET A 63 -11.44 0.63 6.19
N LEU A 64 -12.63 0.53 6.77
CA LEU A 64 -13.25 -0.77 7.02
C LEU A 64 -13.66 -1.47 5.71
N VAL A 65 -14.19 -0.72 4.74
CA VAL A 65 -14.59 -1.27 3.44
C VAL A 65 -13.37 -1.71 2.64
N THR A 66 -12.32 -0.89 2.56
CA THR A 66 -11.07 -1.21 1.85
C THR A 66 -10.36 -2.40 2.49
N MET A 67 -10.21 -2.41 3.82
CA MET A 67 -9.64 -3.54 4.55
C MET A 67 -10.45 -4.82 4.33
N GLY A 68 -11.78 -4.75 4.38
CA GLY A 68 -12.66 -5.88 4.11
C GLY A 68 -12.50 -6.42 2.69
N LEU A 69 -12.39 -5.54 1.68
CA LEU A 69 -12.14 -5.93 0.30
C LEU A 69 -10.75 -6.56 0.14
N GLY A 70 -9.72 -5.98 0.75
CA GLY A 70 -8.36 -6.49 0.74
C GLY A 70 -8.27 -7.90 1.34
N LEU A 71 -8.86 -8.11 2.52
CA LEU A 71 -8.96 -9.42 3.15
C LEU A 71 -9.76 -10.42 2.30
N ALA A 72 -10.87 -9.98 1.71
CA ALA A 72 -11.66 -10.83 0.81
C ALA A 72 -10.83 -11.27 -0.42
N THR A 73 -10.04 -10.37 -1.01
CA THR A 73 -9.13 -10.71 -2.12
C THR A 73 -8.01 -11.65 -1.70
N ALA A 74 -7.48 -11.49 -0.48
CA ALA A 74 -6.44 -12.36 0.07
C ALA A 74 -6.94 -13.79 0.31
N PHE A 75 -8.15 -13.95 0.86
CA PHE A 75 -8.74 -15.27 1.10
C PHE A 75 -9.35 -15.91 -0.16
N LYS A 76 -9.74 -15.10 -1.15
CA LYS A 76 -10.35 -15.57 -2.41
C LYS A 76 -9.61 -15.00 -3.63
N PRO A 77 -8.43 -15.56 -3.99
CA PRO A 77 -7.61 -15.04 -5.09
C PRO A 77 -8.31 -15.03 -6.45
N HIS A 78 -9.28 -15.93 -6.67
CA HIS A 78 -10.07 -15.96 -7.91
C HIS A 78 -10.90 -14.68 -8.14
N LEU A 79 -11.22 -13.94 -7.09
CA LEU A 79 -11.94 -12.66 -7.18
C LEU A 79 -11.02 -11.46 -7.47
N ALA A 80 -9.69 -11.64 -7.38
CA ALA A 80 -8.74 -10.54 -7.49
C ALA A 80 -8.87 -9.78 -8.82
N LYS A 81 -9.17 -10.47 -9.92
CA LYS A 81 -9.35 -9.84 -11.24
C LYS A 81 -10.50 -8.81 -11.25
N THR A 82 -11.58 -9.10 -10.54
CA THR A 82 -12.78 -8.25 -10.51
C THR A 82 -12.70 -7.20 -9.41
N LEU A 83 -12.14 -7.57 -8.25
CA LEU A 83 -12.07 -6.69 -7.07
C LEU A 83 -10.91 -5.69 -7.10
N ALA A 84 -9.88 -5.90 -7.94
CA ALA A 84 -8.71 -5.03 -7.97
C ALA A 84 -9.03 -3.56 -8.27
N VAL A 85 -9.89 -3.29 -9.26
CA VAL A 85 -10.25 -1.90 -9.64
C VAL A 85 -11.11 -1.22 -8.57
N PRO A 86 -12.20 -1.83 -8.06
CA PRO A 86 -12.94 -1.30 -6.91
C PRO A 86 -12.05 -1.08 -5.69
N TYR A 87 -11.16 -2.03 -5.40
CA TYR A 87 -10.22 -1.91 -4.28
C TYR A 87 -9.31 -0.68 -4.45
N ALA A 88 -8.67 -0.52 -5.61
CA ALA A 88 -7.78 0.61 -5.87
C ALA A 88 -8.49 1.97 -5.77
N LEU A 89 -9.74 2.06 -6.27
CA LEU A 89 -10.56 3.26 -6.16
C LEU A 89 -10.83 3.62 -4.69
N LEU A 90 -11.32 2.65 -3.92
CA LEU A 90 -11.69 2.84 -2.52
C LEU A 90 -10.46 3.11 -1.64
N GLU A 91 -9.34 2.45 -1.91
CA GLU A 91 -8.06 2.68 -1.23
C GLU A 91 -7.59 4.11 -1.45
N GLY A 92 -7.65 4.60 -2.70
CA GLY A 92 -7.34 6.00 -2.98
C GLY A 92 -8.29 6.95 -2.24
N VAL A 93 -9.60 6.71 -2.24
CA VAL A 93 -10.58 7.49 -1.46
C VAL A 93 -10.20 7.50 0.02
N PHE A 94 -9.86 6.36 0.61
CA PHE A 94 -9.43 6.27 2.01
C PHE A 94 -8.23 7.17 2.30
N ILE A 95 -7.15 7.04 1.52
CA ILE A 95 -5.93 7.84 1.69
C ILE A 95 -6.22 9.34 1.45
N GLY A 96 -7.10 9.67 0.50
CA GLY A 96 -7.53 11.03 0.22
C GLY A 96 -8.31 11.67 1.37
N VAL A 97 -9.29 10.97 1.94
CA VAL A 97 -10.04 11.44 3.13
C VAL A 97 -9.13 11.55 4.34
N ALA A 98 -8.25 10.56 4.56
CA ALA A 98 -7.28 10.61 5.66
C ALA A 98 -6.35 11.83 5.55
N SER A 99 -5.90 12.14 4.33
CA SER A 99 -5.09 13.33 4.06
C SER A 99 -5.87 14.63 4.28
N ALA A 100 -7.14 14.68 3.86
CA ALA A 100 -8.01 15.84 4.09
C ALA A 100 -8.31 16.05 5.58
N PHE A 101 -8.49 14.97 6.34
CA PHE A 101 -8.61 15.04 7.79
C PHE A 101 -7.32 15.55 8.45
N ALA A 102 -6.15 15.09 7.98
CA ALA A 102 -4.86 15.56 8.47
C ALA A 102 -4.61 17.06 8.16
N PHE A 103 -5.23 17.59 7.10
CA PHE A 103 -5.14 19.01 6.73
C PHE A 103 -5.67 19.95 7.81
N TYR A 104 -6.70 19.54 8.56
CA TYR A 104 -7.21 20.31 9.69
C TYR A 104 -6.20 20.48 10.82
N LYS A 105 -5.27 19.53 10.98
CA LYS A 105 -4.23 19.58 12.02
C LYS A 105 -2.94 20.23 11.53
N ALA A 106 -2.57 19.98 10.28
CA ALA A 106 -1.36 20.48 9.66
C ALA A 106 -1.63 20.83 8.18
N PRO A 107 -2.00 22.07 7.84
CA PRO A 107 -2.44 22.40 6.48
C PRO A 107 -1.40 22.19 5.37
N SER A 108 -0.10 22.32 5.67
CA SER A 108 0.96 22.27 4.65
C SER A 108 1.52 20.87 4.36
N VAL A 109 1.26 19.89 5.22
CA VAL A 109 1.93 18.58 5.19
C VAL A 109 1.19 17.51 4.36
N PRO A 110 -0.15 17.37 4.41
CA PRO A 110 -0.85 16.24 3.81
C PRO A 110 -0.70 16.14 2.31
N LEU A 111 -0.65 17.25 1.58
CA LEU A 111 -0.46 17.24 0.14
C LEU A 111 0.93 16.67 -0.23
N LEU A 112 1.97 17.04 0.53
CA LEU A 112 3.32 16.52 0.35
C LEU A 112 3.40 15.03 0.74
N ALA A 113 2.74 14.62 1.81
CA ALA A 113 2.69 13.23 2.21
C ALA A 113 1.94 12.34 1.20
N LEU A 114 0.78 12.81 0.72
CA LEU A 114 -0.03 12.13 -0.29
C LEU A 114 0.75 11.95 -1.59
N SER A 115 1.39 13.03 -2.06
CA SER A 115 2.23 12.96 -3.26
C SER A 115 3.46 12.08 -3.06
N ALA A 116 4.14 12.15 -1.92
CA ALA A 116 5.28 11.31 -1.62
C ALA A 116 4.93 9.81 -1.67
N THR A 117 3.75 9.40 -1.19
CA THR A 117 3.29 7.99 -1.27
C THR A 117 3.19 7.51 -2.72
N PHE A 118 2.49 8.26 -3.58
CA PHE A 118 2.31 7.86 -4.99
C PHE A 118 3.61 7.96 -5.79
N VAL A 119 4.42 8.99 -5.53
CA VAL A 119 5.75 9.13 -6.14
C VAL A 119 6.65 7.97 -5.73
N THR A 120 6.67 7.59 -4.45
CA THR A 120 7.46 6.45 -3.96
C THR A 120 7.02 5.16 -4.64
N GLY A 121 5.71 4.90 -4.74
CA GLY A 121 5.19 3.74 -5.45
C GLY A 121 5.57 3.71 -6.93
N ALA A 122 5.44 4.84 -7.63
CA ALA A 122 5.83 4.96 -9.04
C ALA A 122 7.35 4.79 -9.26
N VAL A 123 8.16 5.39 -8.40
CA VAL A 123 9.62 5.30 -8.44
C VAL A 123 10.07 3.86 -8.16
N MET A 124 9.55 3.21 -7.12
CA MET A 124 9.90 1.83 -6.79
C MET A 124 9.48 0.86 -7.90
N LEU A 125 8.29 1.04 -8.48
CA LEU A 125 7.86 0.27 -9.64
C LEU A 125 8.82 0.46 -10.82
N THR A 126 9.24 1.70 -11.10
CA THR A 126 10.18 2.00 -12.19
C THR A 126 11.57 1.42 -11.95
N LEU A 127 12.09 1.55 -10.73
CA LEU A 127 13.41 1.01 -10.35
C LEU A 127 13.46 -0.52 -10.46
N TYR A 128 12.33 -1.18 -10.15
CA TYR A 128 12.21 -2.62 -10.32
C TYR A 128 12.15 -3.02 -11.80
N THR A 129 11.30 -2.38 -12.60
CA THR A 129 11.11 -2.75 -14.01
C THR A 129 12.34 -2.50 -14.86
N THR A 130 13.15 -1.50 -14.51
CA THR A 130 14.43 -1.21 -15.15
C THR A 130 15.55 -2.16 -14.71
N GLY A 131 15.31 -3.01 -13.69
CA GLY A 131 16.30 -3.95 -13.17
C GLY A 131 17.49 -3.27 -12.48
N ILE A 132 17.38 -1.97 -12.14
CA ILE A 132 18.44 -1.22 -11.45
C ILE A 132 18.69 -1.81 -10.06
N ILE A 133 17.62 -2.24 -9.37
CA ILE A 133 17.71 -2.85 -8.04
C ILE A 133 17.39 -4.33 -8.13
N LYS A 134 18.36 -5.17 -7.74
CA LYS A 134 18.19 -6.62 -7.64
C LYS A 134 17.99 -7.03 -6.19
N VAL A 135 16.83 -7.63 -5.92
CA VAL A 135 16.47 -8.12 -4.59
C VAL A 135 17.12 -9.49 -4.37
N THR A 136 18.05 -9.55 -3.41
CA THR A 136 18.72 -10.81 -3.01
C THR A 136 18.12 -11.34 -1.70
N GLU A 137 18.36 -12.61 -1.39
CA GLU A 137 17.92 -13.19 -0.10
C GLU A 137 18.49 -12.45 1.11
N LYS A 138 19.74 -11.99 1.03
CA LYS A 138 20.35 -11.16 2.09
C LYS A 138 19.65 -9.82 2.24
N PHE A 139 19.28 -9.17 1.13
CA PHE A 139 18.51 -7.93 1.15
C PHE A 139 17.12 -8.16 1.79
N ARG A 140 16.42 -9.22 1.38
CA ARG A 140 15.11 -9.58 1.95
C ARG A 140 15.21 -9.81 3.47
N SER A 141 16.19 -10.57 3.93
CA SER A 141 16.42 -10.83 5.36
C SER A 141 16.71 -9.54 6.14
N LEU A 142 17.53 -8.64 5.58
CA LEU A 142 17.82 -7.34 6.18
C LEU A 142 16.56 -6.47 6.32
N VAL A 143 15.77 -6.34 5.26
CA VAL A 143 14.56 -5.50 5.26
C VAL A 143 13.50 -6.06 6.21
N VAL A 144 13.28 -7.38 6.19
CA VAL A 144 12.32 -8.03 7.10
C VAL A 144 12.74 -7.89 8.56
N SER A 145 14.01 -8.11 8.89
CA SER A 145 14.51 -7.94 10.27
C SER A 145 14.42 -6.49 10.74
N ALA A 146 14.75 -5.51 9.88
CA ALA A 146 14.57 -4.10 10.16
C ALA A 146 13.10 -3.75 10.42
N SER A 147 12.17 -4.27 9.61
CA SER A 147 10.73 -4.05 9.81
C SER A 147 10.19 -4.66 11.10
N ILE A 148 10.67 -5.84 11.51
CA ILE A 148 10.31 -6.43 12.80
C ILE A 148 10.79 -5.54 13.94
N ALA A 149 12.03 -5.04 13.88
CA ALA A 149 12.54 -4.11 14.89
C ALA A 149 11.68 -2.83 14.97
N ILE A 150 11.32 -2.25 13.82
CA ILE A 150 10.43 -1.09 13.75
C ILE A 150 9.06 -1.41 14.36
N MET A 151 8.48 -2.57 14.01
CA MET A 151 7.19 -3.01 14.55
C MET A 151 7.21 -3.11 16.07
N ILE A 152 8.29 -3.63 16.66
CA ILE A 152 8.45 -3.70 18.12
C ILE A 152 8.47 -2.29 18.74
N VAL A 153 9.18 -1.33 18.13
CA VAL A 153 9.19 0.07 18.59
C VAL A 153 7.78 0.67 18.57
N TYR A 154 7.01 0.46 17.49
CA TYR A 154 5.63 0.92 17.40
C TYR A 154 4.70 0.20 18.41
N ALA A 155 4.90 -1.10 18.65
CA ALA A 155 4.13 -1.85 19.65
C ALA A 155 4.37 -1.32 21.07
N ILE A 156 5.63 -1.02 21.42
CA ILE A 156 5.99 -0.39 22.70
C ILE A 156 5.33 1.00 22.80
N GLN A 157 5.36 1.79 21.72
CA GLN A 157 4.69 3.09 21.67
C GLN A 157 3.17 2.95 21.92
N TRP A 158 2.50 1.96 21.33
CA TRP A 158 1.08 1.74 21.56
C TRP A 158 0.78 1.34 23.01
N ILE A 159 1.57 0.42 23.58
CA ILE A 159 1.43 0.02 24.98
C ILE A 159 1.62 1.23 25.90
N MET A 160 2.65 2.06 25.66
CA MET A 160 2.87 3.24 26.48
C MET A 160 1.77 4.29 26.35
N SER A 161 1.27 4.50 25.12
CA SER A 161 0.17 5.43 24.89
C SER A 161 -1.13 4.97 25.55
N LEU A 162 -1.41 3.66 25.57
CA LEU A 162 -2.66 3.11 26.10
C LEU A 162 -2.63 2.91 27.62
N VAL A 163 -1.49 2.49 28.18
CA VAL A 163 -1.38 2.17 29.62
C VAL A 163 -0.95 3.37 30.44
N PHE A 164 -0.01 4.17 29.93
CA PHE A 164 0.62 5.26 30.69
C PHE A 164 0.20 6.65 30.20
N GLY A 165 -0.57 6.74 29.10
CA GLY A 165 -0.90 8.02 28.46
C GLY A 165 0.33 8.79 27.97
N SER A 166 1.48 8.13 27.86
CA SER A 166 2.77 8.74 27.51
C SER A 166 3.25 8.23 26.16
N SER A 167 4.01 9.05 25.45
CA SER A 167 4.71 8.65 24.22
C SER A 167 6.18 8.39 24.49
N ILE A 168 6.85 7.65 23.59
CA ILE A 168 8.31 7.57 23.58
C ILE A 168 8.84 9.00 23.37
N PRO A 169 9.60 9.55 24.33
CA PRO A 169 10.14 10.89 24.19
C PRO A 169 10.96 11.01 22.90
N HIS A 170 10.83 12.15 22.22
CA HIS A 170 11.60 12.53 21.02
C HIS A 170 11.41 11.70 19.74
N LEU A 171 10.83 10.49 19.78
CA LEU A 171 10.56 9.71 18.56
C LEU A 171 9.30 10.18 17.82
N PHE A 172 8.27 10.60 18.56
CA PHE A 172 6.95 10.95 17.99
C PHE A 172 6.48 12.38 18.27
N GLY A 173 7.20 13.12 19.12
CA GLY A 173 6.83 14.47 19.57
C GLY A 173 7.35 15.63 18.69
N GLY A 174 7.98 15.34 17.55
CA GLY A 174 8.65 16.32 16.70
C GLY A 174 10.13 16.52 17.03
N GLY A 175 10.83 17.32 16.20
CA GLY A 175 12.27 17.56 16.31
C GLY A 175 13.12 16.68 15.40
N MET A 176 14.44 16.92 15.39
CA MET A 176 15.39 16.30 14.45
C MET A 176 15.45 14.77 14.55
N ILE A 177 15.30 14.23 15.77
CA ILE A 177 15.26 12.79 16.03
C ILE A 177 14.00 12.15 15.43
N ALA A 178 12.82 12.76 15.62
CA ALA A 178 11.56 12.28 15.06
C ALA A 178 11.57 12.29 13.53
N ILE A 179 12.14 13.33 12.92
CA ILE A 179 12.30 13.42 11.45
C ILE A 179 13.24 12.32 10.96
N GLY A 180 14.41 12.15 11.59
CA GLY A 180 15.36 11.10 11.23
C GLY A 180 14.76 9.69 11.33
N PHE A 181 13.99 9.43 12.40
CA PHE A 181 13.28 8.16 12.56
C PHE A 181 12.21 7.96 11.48
N SER A 182 11.41 8.99 11.17
CA SER A 182 10.36 8.91 10.13
C SER A 182 10.92 8.66 8.73
N VAL A 183 12.05 9.30 8.40
CA VAL A 183 12.76 9.07 7.14
C VAL A 183 13.28 7.64 7.08
N PHE A 184 13.91 7.16 8.17
CA PHE A 184 14.40 5.79 8.26
C PHE A 184 13.28 4.75 8.09
N THR A 185 12.17 4.88 8.81
CA THR A 185 11.06 3.92 8.73
C THR A 185 10.38 3.94 7.36
N THR A 186 10.21 5.11 6.75
CA THR A 186 9.62 5.25 5.42
C THR A 186 10.53 4.67 4.33
N LEU A 187 11.85 4.81 4.47
CA LEU A 187 12.82 4.17 3.58
C LEU A 187 12.73 2.65 3.66
N ILE A 188 12.69 2.06 4.86
CA ILE A 188 12.50 0.61 5.03
C ILE A 188 11.16 0.16 4.46
N ALA A 189 10.08 0.93 4.69
CA ALA A 189 8.76 0.63 4.13
C ALA A 189 8.76 0.64 2.59
N SER A 190 9.49 1.56 1.96
CA SER A 190 9.60 1.60 0.50
C SER A 190 10.27 0.36 -0.10
N PHE A 191 11.17 -0.29 0.65
CA PHE A 191 11.82 -1.53 0.21
C PHE A 191 10.90 -2.76 0.24
N PHE A 192 9.78 -2.71 0.97
CA PHE A 192 8.77 -3.77 0.91
C PHE A 192 8.18 -3.89 -0.50
N LEU A 193 7.99 -2.77 -1.21
CA LEU A 193 7.54 -2.80 -2.60
C LEU A 193 8.48 -3.61 -3.51
N LEU A 194 9.80 -3.53 -3.28
CA LEU A 194 10.78 -4.32 -4.05
C LEU A 194 10.67 -5.82 -3.76
N ILE A 195 10.43 -6.19 -2.49
CA ILE A 195 10.20 -7.58 -2.11
C ILE A 195 8.91 -8.10 -2.73
N ASP A 196 7.85 -7.28 -2.76
CA ASP A 196 6.58 -7.63 -3.39
C ASP A 196 6.75 -7.89 -4.90
N PHE A 197 7.52 -7.06 -5.58
CA PHE A 197 7.83 -7.29 -7.00
C PHE A 197 8.67 -8.55 -7.22
N LYS A 198 9.66 -8.83 -6.36
CA LYS A 198 10.39 -10.10 -6.42
C LYS A 198 9.46 -11.29 -6.24
N ASN A 199 8.52 -11.24 -5.30
CA ASN A 199 7.55 -12.32 -5.11
C ASN A 199 6.69 -12.56 -6.37
N ILE A 200 6.38 -11.50 -7.13
CA ILE A 200 5.67 -11.61 -8.42
C ILE A 200 6.53 -12.30 -9.48
N GLU A 201 7.81 -11.94 -9.58
CA GLU A 201 8.74 -12.58 -10.51
C GLU A 201 8.94 -14.05 -10.19
N ASP A 202 9.22 -14.38 -8.93
CA ASP A 202 9.36 -15.76 -8.47
C ASP A 202 8.05 -16.53 -8.77
N GLY A 203 6.88 -15.95 -8.54
CA GLY A 203 5.57 -16.55 -8.83
C GLY A 203 5.27 -16.77 -10.32
N ALA A 204 5.79 -15.91 -11.21
CA ALA A 204 5.63 -16.06 -12.66
C ALA A 204 6.53 -17.16 -13.24
N MET A 205 7.61 -17.55 -12.55
CA MET A 205 8.52 -18.61 -13.00
C MET A 205 8.00 -20.04 -12.71
N TYR A 206 7.00 -20.18 -11.82
CA TYR A 206 6.42 -21.46 -11.44
C TYR A 206 5.07 -21.77 -12.12
N VAL A 207 4.67 -20.96 -13.12
CA VAL A 207 3.45 -21.11 -13.95
C VAL A 207 3.85 -21.37 -15.40
#